data_AF-X1IZR3-F1
#
_entry.id   AF-X1IZR3-F1
#
_cell.length_a   1.000
_cell.length_b   1.000
_cell.length_c   1.000
_cell.angle_alpha   90.00
_cell.angle_beta   90.00
_cell.angle_gamma   90.00
#
_symmetry.space_group_name_H-M   'P 1'
#
loop_
_entity.id
_entity.type
_entity.pdbx_description
1 polymer ?
#
loop_
_entity_poly.entity_id
_entity_poly.type
_entity_poly.pdbx_seq_one_letter_code
_entity_poly.pdbx_strand_id
1 'polypeptide(L)'
;MEDIFNSRKHICFQKRWDLKPEIHFLLGQCHAIIKAISDTPIRPDYREKLLGVALIRGAQATTAIEGNTLTIEEIQDLQRGKKLPPSREYLQKEVENILSALNTILNDIIINDKISLIKPDLIRYFHRMVGEDIGDAFDAI
;
A
#
# COMPACT_ATOMS: atom_id res chain seq x y z
N MET A 1 -19.49 -30.81 15.09
CA MET A 1 -18.29 -30.13 14.55
C MET A 1 -18.02 -28.81 15.31
N GLU A 2 -18.35 -28.77 16.61
CA GLU A 2 -18.47 -27.52 17.39
C GLU A 2 -17.41 -27.41 18.51
N ASP A 3 -16.52 -28.40 18.63
CA ASP A 3 -15.73 -28.62 19.86
C ASP A 3 -14.20 -28.38 19.70
N ILE A 4 -13.72 -28.13 18.48
CA ILE A 4 -12.28 -27.91 18.25
C ILE A 4 -11.85 -26.51 18.68
N PHE A 5 -12.71 -25.50 18.51
CA PHE A 5 -12.39 -24.10 18.87
C PHE A 5 -12.45 -23.82 20.38
N ASN A 6 -13.27 -24.57 21.14
CA ASN A 6 -13.38 -24.39 22.60
C ASN A 6 -12.19 -24.98 23.38
N SER A 7 -11.51 -25.99 22.84
CA SER A 7 -10.38 -26.66 23.52
C SER A 7 -9.07 -25.86 23.49
N ARG A 8 -8.94 -24.85 22.62
CA ARG A 8 -7.70 -24.07 22.42
C ARG A 8 -7.92 -22.57 22.53
N LYS A 9 -8.51 -22.11 23.65
CA LYS A 9 -8.72 -20.68 23.95
C LYS A 9 -7.47 -19.79 23.80
N HIS A 10 -6.27 -20.36 23.89
CA HIS A 10 -4.98 -19.66 23.75
C HIS A 10 -4.44 -19.60 22.30
N ILE A 11 -5.08 -20.26 21.33
CA ILE A 11 -4.67 -20.31 19.91
C ILE A 11 -5.74 -19.67 19.00
N CYS A 12 -6.89 -19.28 19.55
CA CYS A 12 -7.91 -18.56 18.80
C CYS A 12 -7.67 -17.05 18.87
N PHE A 13 -7.66 -16.38 17.70
CA PHE A 13 -7.65 -14.92 17.64
C PHE A 13 -8.87 -14.35 18.37
N GLN A 14 -8.63 -13.50 19.36
CA GLN A 14 -9.68 -12.75 20.06
C GLN A 14 -9.44 -11.27 19.79
N LYS A 15 -10.44 -10.58 19.20
CA LYS A 15 -10.43 -9.12 19.05
C LYS A 15 -10.55 -8.45 20.41
N ARG A 16 -9.43 -8.29 21.12
CA ARG A 16 -9.36 -7.53 22.37
C ARG A 16 -8.78 -6.15 22.07
N TRP A 17 -9.66 -5.20 21.81
CA TRP A 17 -9.28 -3.80 21.60
C TRP A 17 -9.66 -3.02 22.86
N ASP A 18 -8.66 -2.64 23.65
CA ASP A 18 -8.85 -1.72 24.79
C ASP A 18 -8.46 -0.32 24.33
N LEU A 19 -9.47 0.48 23.97
CA LEU A 19 -9.27 1.84 23.49
C LEU A 19 -9.24 2.81 24.67
N LYS A 20 -8.04 3.06 25.17
CA LYS A 20 -7.81 4.04 26.24
C LYS A 20 -8.17 5.46 25.77
N PRO A 21 -8.47 6.41 26.68
CA PRO A 21 -8.81 7.79 26.33
C PRO A 21 -7.80 8.46 25.39
N GLU A 22 -6.51 8.16 25.53
CA GLU A 22 -5.45 8.69 24.68
C GLU A 22 -5.58 8.19 23.24
N ILE A 23 -5.97 6.93 23.04
CA ILE A 23 -6.21 6.35 21.71
C ILE A 23 -7.42 7.02 21.06
N HIS A 24 -8.50 7.23 21.82
CA HIS A 24 -9.66 7.97 21.32
C HIS A 24 -9.30 9.39 20.88
N PHE A 25 -8.48 10.09 21.67
CA PHE A 25 -8.01 11.41 21.33
C PHE A 25 -7.16 11.42 20.05
N LEU A 26 -6.23 10.47 19.88
CA LEU A 26 -5.43 10.32 18.67
C LEU A 26 -6.28 10.01 17.43
N LEU A 27 -7.25 9.11 17.54
CA LEU A 27 -8.18 8.81 16.44
C LEU A 27 -8.99 10.04 16.03
N GLY A 28 -9.45 10.83 17.00
CA GLY A 28 -10.13 12.09 16.75
C GLY A 28 -9.25 13.10 16.01
N GLN A 29 -7.98 13.23 16.40
CA GLN A 29 -7.02 14.08 15.69
C GLN A 29 -6.75 13.60 14.26
N CYS A 30 -6.53 12.30 14.06
CA CYS A 30 -6.37 11.72 12.72
C CYS A 30 -7.59 12.03 11.84
N HIS A 31 -8.80 11.84 12.36
CA HIS A 31 -10.03 12.16 11.64
C HIS A 31 -10.13 13.65 11.28
N ALA A 32 -9.82 14.54 12.22
CA ALA A 32 -9.86 15.98 12.00
C ALA A 32 -8.86 16.42 10.90
N ILE A 33 -7.64 15.87 10.92
CA ILE A 33 -6.62 16.14 9.90
C ILE A 33 -7.05 15.62 8.52
N ILE A 34 -7.54 14.38 8.45
CA ILE A 34 -8.02 13.78 7.18
C ILE A 34 -9.15 14.64 6.60
N LYS A 35 -10.09 15.09 7.45
CA LYS A 35 -11.19 15.95 7.03
C LYS A 35 -10.68 17.30 6.51
N ALA A 36 -9.77 17.95 7.24
CA ALA A 36 -9.18 19.22 6.81
C ALA A 36 -8.48 19.10 5.44
N ILE A 37 -7.72 18.02 5.21
CA ILE A 37 -7.05 17.76 3.92
C ILE A 37 -8.10 17.53 2.82
N SER A 38 -9.14 16.75 3.11
CA SER A 38 -10.20 16.39 2.14
C SER A 38 -11.05 17.60 1.74
N ASP A 39 -11.30 18.51 2.68
CA ASP A 39 -12.11 19.71 2.49
C ASP A 39 -11.28 20.90 1.96
N THR A 40 -9.96 20.75 1.82
CA THR A 40 -9.08 21.82 1.34
C THR A 40 -9.40 22.13 -0.14
N PRO A 41 -9.76 23.38 -0.50
CA PRO A 41 -10.04 23.75 -1.87
C PRO A 41 -8.74 23.77 -2.69
N ILE A 42 -8.49 22.71 -3.45
CA ILE A 42 -7.36 22.59 -4.35
C ILE A 42 -7.83 22.47 -5.79
N ARG A 43 -7.08 23.08 -6.70
CA ARG A 43 -7.36 22.93 -8.13
C ARG A 43 -7.12 21.48 -8.59
N PRO A 44 -7.91 20.95 -9.54
CA PRO A 44 -7.77 19.57 -10.01
C PRO A 44 -6.36 19.22 -10.49
N ASP A 45 -5.72 20.10 -11.26
CA ASP A 45 -4.36 19.90 -11.77
C ASP A 45 -3.31 19.80 -10.66
N TYR A 46 -3.48 20.58 -9.58
CA TYR A 46 -2.61 20.49 -8.42
C TYR A 46 -2.87 19.23 -7.61
N ARG A 47 -4.13 18.80 -7.52
CA ARG A 47 -4.52 17.55 -6.85
C ARG A 47 -3.90 16.33 -7.52
N GLU A 48 -3.96 16.24 -8.84
CA GLU A 48 -3.30 15.16 -9.60
C GLU A 48 -1.79 15.14 -9.35
N LYS A 49 -1.13 16.30 -9.35
CA LYS A 49 0.30 16.40 -9.05
C LYS A 49 0.63 15.88 -7.65
N LEU A 50 -0.13 16.29 -6.64
CA LEU A 50 0.06 15.83 -5.26
C LEU A 50 -0.17 14.33 -5.12
N LEU A 51 -1.18 13.79 -5.81
CA LEU A 51 -1.47 12.36 -5.82
C LEU A 51 -0.33 11.57 -6.46
N GLY A 52 0.22 12.03 -7.58
CA GLY A 52 1.40 11.43 -8.20
C GLY A 52 2.61 11.41 -7.27
N VAL A 53 2.87 12.51 -6.56
CA VAL A 53 3.95 12.58 -5.55
C VAL A 53 3.69 11.60 -4.40
N ALA A 54 2.46 11.50 -3.91
CA ALA A 54 2.08 10.59 -2.84
C ALA A 54 2.26 9.12 -3.24
N LEU A 55 1.85 8.74 -4.46
CA LEU A 55 2.02 7.39 -4.99
C LEU A 55 3.49 7.00 -5.12
N ILE A 56 4.32 7.88 -5.69
CA ILE A 56 5.76 7.63 -5.84
C ILE A 56 6.43 7.48 -4.47
N ARG A 57 6.13 8.36 -3.53
CA ARG A 57 6.67 8.30 -2.17
C ARG A 57 6.20 7.05 -1.42
N GLY A 58 4.93 6.66 -1.58
CA GLY A 58 4.39 5.44 -0.99
C GLY A 58 5.07 4.19 -1.52
N ALA A 59 5.25 4.11 -2.84
CA ALA A 59 5.97 3.00 -3.47
C ALA A 59 7.42 2.93 -3.02
N GLN A 60 8.14 4.06 -3.06
CA GLN A 60 9.54 4.14 -2.64
C GLN A 60 9.71 3.76 -1.17
N ALA A 61 8.86 4.27 -0.27
CA ALA A 61 8.95 3.95 1.14
C ALA A 61 8.66 2.45 1.41
N THR A 62 7.71 1.87 0.69
CA THR A 62 7.35 0.45 0.84
C THR A 62 8.50 -0.45 0.38
N THR A 63 9.05 -0.21 -0.81
CA THR A 63 10.14 -1.04 -1.32
C THR A 63 11.46 -0.80 -0.58
N ALA A 64 11.71 0.41 -0.08
CA ALA A 64 12.91 0.69 0.71
C ALA A 64 12.95 -0.06 2.05
N ILE A 65 11.79 -0.36 2.66
CA ILE A 65 11.71 -1.22 3.85
C ILE A 65 12.26 -2.62 3.53
N GLU A 66 11.99 -3.13 2.33
CA GLU A 66 12.45 -4.42 1.83
C GLU A 66 13.87 -4.37 1.21
N GLY A 67 14.58 -3.24 1.34
CA GLY A 67 15.97 -3.09 0.90
C GLY A 67 16.16 -2.51 -0.50
N ASN A 68 15.09 -2.06 -1.17
CA ASN A 68 15.21 -1.38 -2.45
C ASN A 68 15.92 -0.02 -2.29
N THR A 69 16.87 0.28 -3.18
CA THR A 69 17.76 1.44 -3.06
C THR A 69 17.41 2.60 -3.99
N LEU A 70 16.33 2.50 -4.77
CA LEU A 70 15.95 3.56 -5.70
C LEU A 70 15.52 4.83 -4.98
N THR A 71 16.03 5.98 -5.46
CA THR A 71 15.56 7.29 -4.98
C THR A 71 14.26 7.70 -5.65
N ILE A 72 13.57 8.68 -5.06
CA ILE A 72 12.35 9.25 -5.63
C ILE A 72 12.62 9.81 -7.04
N GLU A 73 13.78 10.44 -7.25
CA GLU A 73 14.19 11.01 -8.52
C GLU A 73 14.45 9.93 -9.56
N GLU A 74 15.12 8.82 -9.18
CA GLU A 74 15.30 7.66 -10.06
C GLU A 74 13.94 7.08 -10.48
N ILE A 75 12.99 6.95 -9.56
CA ILE A 75 11.64 6.45 -9.85
C ILE A 75 10.88 7.41 -10.80
N GLN A 76 11.01 8.72 -10.62
CA GLN A 76 10.42 9.71 -11.52
C GLN A 76 11.02 9.64 -12.92
N ASP A 77 12.34 9.46 -13.02
CA ASP A 77 13.02 9.30 -14.30
C ASP A 77 12.60 8.01 -15.01
N LEU A 78 12.41 6.91 -14.27
CA LEU A 78 11.87 5.65 -14.79
C LEU A 78 10.48 5.85 -15.42
N GLN A 79 9.60 6.59 -14.74
CA GLN A 79 8.28 6.95 -15.29
C GLN A 79 8.36 7.79 -16.57
N ARG A 80 9.47 8.48 -16.82
CA ARG A 80 9.73 9.22 -18.07
C ARG A 80 10.38 8.36 -19.16
N GLY A 81 10.55 7.07 -18.93
CA GLY A 81 11.12 6.11 -19.88
C GLY A 81 12.64 5.95 -19.81
N LYS A 82 13.30 6.50 -18.77
CA LYS A 82 14.71 6.19 -18.51
C LYS A 82 14.82 4.72 -18.11
N LYS A 83 15.89 4.05 -18.53
CA LYS A 83 16.16 2.65 -18.17
C LYS A 83 17.32 2.56 -17.20
N LEU A 84 17.20 1.66 -16.23
CA LEU A 84 18.31 1.27 -15.37
C LEU A 84 19.21 0.23 -16.06
N PRO A 85 20.46 0.07 -15.59
CA PRO A 85 21.31 -1.04 -16.04
C PRO A 85 20.69 -2.40 -15.67
N PRO A 86 21.01 -3.49 -16.41
CA PRO A 86 20.41 -4.81 -16.19
C PRO A 86 20.54 -5.34 -14.76
N SER A 87 21.65 -5.02 -14.06
CA SER A 87 21.87 -5.44 -12.68
C SER A 87 20.92 -4.82 -11.65
N ARG A 88 20.15 -3.79 -12.03
CA ARG A 88 19.19 -3.07 -11.17
C ARG A 88 17.75 -3.17 -11.70
N GLU A 89 17.50 -4.01 -12.70
CA GLU A 89 16.18 -4.15 -13.32
C GLU A 89 15.12 -4.65 -12.34
N TYR A 90 15.49 -5.59 -11.44
CA TYR A 90 14.59 -6.08 -10.39
C TYR A 90 14.10 -4.97 -9.44
N LEU A 91 14.96 -4.00 -9.11
CA LEU A 91 14.60 -2.87 -8.25
C LEU A 91 13.52 -1.99 -8.90
N GLN A 92 13.64 -1.78 -10.22
CA GLN A 92 12.62 -1.07 -10.99
C GLN A 92 11.32 -1.88 -10.99
N LYS A 93 11.39 -3.18 -11.26
CA LYS A 93 10.21 -4.05 -11.32
C LYS A 93 9.45 -4.08 -9.99
N GLU A 94 10.13 -4.18 -8.86
CA GLU A 94 9.53 -4.07 -7.53
C GLU A 94 8.73 -2.78 -7.35
N VAL A 95 9.33 -1.63 -7.68
CA VAL A 95 8.66 -0.33 -7.56
C VAL A 95 7.46 -0.23 -8.51
N GLU A 96 7.60 -0.72 -9.75
CA GLU A 96 6.52 -0.74 -10.75
C GLU A 96 5.34 -1.60 -10.28
N ASN A 97 5.61 -2.77 -9.70
CA ASN A 97 4.59 -3.65 -9.15
C ASN A 97 3.82 -2.99 -7.99
N ILE A 98 4.53 -2.33 -7.06
CA ILE A 98 3.88 -1.56 -5.97
C ILE A 98 3.05 -0.40 -6.52
N LEU A 99 3.59 0.37 -7.48
CA LEU A 99 2.85 1.45 -8.13
C LEU A 99 1.59 0.92 -8.83
N SER A 100 1.68 -0.22 -9.51
CA SER A 100 0.54 -0.88 -10.17
C SER A 100 -0.53 -1.29 -9.16
N ALA A 101 -0.14 -1.89 -8.04
CA ALA A 101 -1.05 -2.26 -6.96
C ALA A 101 -1.74 -1.03 -6.34
N LEU A 102 -0.99 0.03 -6.04
CA LEU A 102 -1.54 1.28 -5.48
C LEU A 102 -2.51 1.97 -6.45
N ASN A 103 -2.16 2.04 -7.74
CA ASN A 103 -3.06 2.58 -8.76
C ASN A 103 -4.32 1.73 -8.94
N THR A 104 -4.21 0.41 -8.81
CA THR A 104 -5.38 -0.48 -8.86
C THR A 104 -6.33 -0.21 -7.69
N ILE A 105 -5.80 -0.05 -6.47
CA ILE A 105 -6.59 0.35 -5.30
C ILE A 105 -7.26 1.70 -5.52
N LEU A 106 -6.50 2.69 -6.01
CA LEU A 106 -7.02 4.03 -6.30
C LEU A 106 -8.17 3.98 -7.31
N ASN A 107 -7.99 3.27 -8.42
CA ASN A 107 -8.99 3.16 -9.47
C ASN A 107 -10.23 2.41 -9.00
N ASP A 108 -10.06 1.28 -8.30
CA ASP A 108 -11.19 0.51 -7.79
C ASP A 108 -12.03 1.32 -6.80
N ILE A 109 -11.40 2.04 -5.87
CA ILE A 109 -12.12 2.77 -4.83
C ILE A 109 -12.69 4.10 -5.34
N ILE A 110 -11.90 4.89 -6.07
CA ILE A 110 -12.26 6.28 -6.40
C ILE A 110 -13.02 6.37 -7.73
N ILE A 111 -12.63 5.58 -8.73
CA ILE A 111 -13.20 5.69 -10.09
C ILE A 111 -14.38 4.73 -10.25
N ASN A 112 -14.23 3.50 -9.75
CA ASN A 112 -15.20 2.43 -9.97
C ASN A 112 -16.17 2.21 -8.79
N ASP A 113 -16.01 2.94 -7.68
CA ASP A 113 -16.78 2.78 -6.43
C ASP A 113 -16.90 1.31 -5.96
N LYS A 114 -15.84 0.53 -6.22
CA LYS A 114 -15.80 -0.91 -5.99
C LYS A 114 -15.17 -1.19 -4.63
N ILE A 115 -16.01 -1.28 -3.60
CA ILE A 115 -15.58 -1.63 -2.26
C ILE A 115 -15.55 -3.15 -2.09
N SER A 116 -14.35 -3.73 -2.05
CA SER A 116 -14.15 -5.15 -1.80
C SER A 116 -13.92 -5.44 -0.32
N LEU A 117 -14.61 -6.44 0.23
CA LEU A 117 -14.30 -6.94 1.57
C LEU A 117 -12.90 -7.56 1.59
N ILE A 118 -12.14 -7.30 2.65
CA ILE A 118 -10.83 -7.92 2.86
C ILE A 118 -11.03 -9.41 3.15
N LYS A 119 -10.79 -10.23 2.12
CA LYS A 119 -10.86 -11.69 2.13
C LYS A 119 -9.54 -12.28 1.64
N PRO A 120 -9.23 -13.56 1.93
CA PRO A 120 -8.01 -14.20 1.45
C PRO A 120 -7.77 -14.06 -0.06
N ASP A 121 -8.83 -14.03 -0.87
CA ASP A 121 -8.72 -13.85 -2.33
C ASP A 121 -8.18 -12.47 -2.71
N LEU A 122 -8.61 -11.42 -2.02
CA LEU A 122 -8.14 -10.06 -2.25
C LEU A 122 -6.65 -9.94 -1.86
N ILE A 123 -6.26 -10.57 -0.77
CA ILE A 123 -4.86 -10.61 -0.32
C ILE A 123 -3.99 -11.34 -1.37
N ARG A 124 -4.43 -12.52 -1.83
CA ARG A 124 -3.72 -13.28 -2.88
C ARG A 124 -3.63 -12.52 -4.20
N TYR A 125 -4.68 -11.78 -4.56
CA TYR A 125 -4.70 -10.95 -5.75
C TYR A 125 -3.58 -9.90 -5.71
N PHE A 126 -3.52 -9.09 -4.65
CA PHE A 126 -2.47 -8.07 -4.53
C PHE A 126 -1.08 -8.69 -4.32
N HIS A 127 -0.98 -9.81 -3.60
CA HIS A 127 0.31 -10.51 -3.44
C HIS A 127 0.90 -10.94 -4.80
N ARG A 128 0.07 -11.48 -5.71
CA ARG A 128 0.52 -11.82 -7.07
C ARG A 128 0.97 -10.59 -7.86
N MET A 129 0.23 -9.48 -7.75
CA MET A 129 0.60 -8.23 -8.43
C MET A 129 1.94 -7.68 -7.92
N VAL A 130 2.14 -7.71 -6.61
CA VAL A 130 3.37 -7.21 -6.00
C VAL A 130 4.56 -8.12 -6.35
N GLY A 131 4.36 -9.44 -6.38
CA GLY A 131 5.40 -10.44 -6.67
C GLY A 131 5.68 -10.75 -8.15
N GLU A 132 4.99 -10.10 -9.07
CA GLU A 132 5.05 -10.43 -10.50
C GLU A 132 6.47 -10.24 -11.07
N ASP A 133 7.04 -11.29 -11.67
CA ASP A 133 8.37 -11.33 -12.30
C ASP A 133 9.55 -10.84 -11.44
N ILE A 134 9.49 -10.97 -10.11
CA ILE A 134 10.59 -10.62 -9.20
C ILE A 134 11.59 -11.79 -9.00
N GLY A 135 11.20 -13.03 -9.33
CA GLY A 135 12.07 -14.21 -9.27
C GLY A 135 12.47 -14.61 -7.84
N ASP A 136 13.68 -15.18 -7.66
CA ASP A 136 14.21 -15.66 -6.38
C ASP A 136 14.31 -14.57 -5.28
N ALA A 137 14.30 -13.29 -5.67
CA ALA A 137 14.30 -12.18 -4.72
C ALA A 137 12.98 -12.05 -3.93
N PHE A 138 11.88 -12.63 -4.44
CA PHE A 138 10.58 -12.60 -3.77
C PHE A 138 10.42 -13.71 -2.71
N ASP A 139 11.12 -14.84 -2.87
CA ASP A 139 11.06 -15.98 -1.94
C ASP A 139 11.88 -15.75 -0.65
N ALA A 140 12.61 -14.64 -0.57
CA ALA A 140 13.43 -14.26 0.59
C ALA A 140 12.68 -13.42 1.65
N ILE A 141 11.39 -13.11 1.43
CA ILE A 141 10.53 -12.29 2.31
C ILE A 141 9.45 -13.15 2.98
#